data_AF-A0A5N9CZS3-F1
#
_entry.id   AF-A0A5N9CZS3-F1
#
_cell.length_a   1.000
_cell.length_b   1.000
_cell.length_c   1.000
_cell.angle_alpha   90.00
_cell.angle_beta   90.00
_cell.angle_gamma   90.00
#
_symmetry.space_group_name_H-M   'P 1'
#
loop_
_entity.id
_entity.type
_entity.pdbx_description
1 polymer ?
#
loop_
_entity_poly.entity_id
_entity_poly.type
_entity_poly.pdbx_seq_one_letter_code
_entity_poly.pdbx_strand_id
1 'polypeptide(L)'
;MSTEQQNRPENRPSADSIREGTSLFKSLRNNSQSIRQALAVSGVGAMVLGLLIWIFLRGLEGPAFTVVGVGFGLLVIDAVISLATVRQAVFGRRGRYGFNTAIVFIVFLAIAVIINFALYQALDRPNPPGWLRTDTTATKQFLLEEQVVNTLEQMKEPVKITAFFTGDTAADAA
;
A
#
# COMPACT_ATOMS: atom_id res chain seq x y z
N MET A 1 11.03 32.22 65.65
CA MET A 1 11.47 31.78 64.31
C MET A 1 10.79 32.67 63.29
N SER A 2 11.60 33.49 62.62
CA SER A 2 11.24 34.83 62.15
C SER A 2 10.63 34.83 60.76
N THR A 3 9.47 35.46 60.63
CA THR A 3 8.76 35.77 59.37
C THR A 3 9.47 36.84 58.52
N GLU A 4 10.61 37.37 58.96
CA GLU A 4 11.37 38.42 58.28
C GLU A 4 12.28 37.92 57.14
N GLN A 5 12.56 36.62 57.04
CA GLN A 5 13.45 36.10 55.99
C GLN A 5 12.79 35.99 54.60
N GLN A 6 11.47 36.13 54.50
CA GLN A 6 10.73 35.90 53.24
C GLN A 6 10.55 37.17 52.39
N ASN A 7 10.96 38.35 52.88
CA ASN A 7 10.72 39.65 52.25
C ASN A 7 12.02 40.33 51.78
N ARG A 8 12.93 39.57 51.16
CA ARG A 8 14.12 40.13 50.50
C ARG A 8 13.80 40.51 49.05
N PRO A 9 14.20 41.71 48.58
CA PRO A 9 13.91 42.19 47.23
C PRO A 9 14.52 41.31 46.12
N GLU A 10 15.56 40.53 46.42
CA GLU A 10 16.17 39.55 45.50
C GLU A 10 15.26 38.36 45.18
N ASN A 11 14.28 38.04 46.04
CA ASN A 11 13.37 36.91 45.84
C ASN A 11 12.05 37.32 45.17
N ARG A 12 11.91 38.58 44.72
CA ARG A 12 10.79 38.98 43.87
C ARG A 12 11.04 38.46 42.46
N PRO A 13 10.14 37.67 41.86
CA PRO A 13 10.27 37.31 40.46
C PRO A 13 10.33 38.60 39.63
N SER A 14 11.48 38.84 38.99
CA SER A 14 11.70 40.00 38.15
C SER A 14 10.81 39.90 36.90
N ALA A 15 10.32 41.03 36.40
CA ALA A 15 9.44 41.08 35.22
C ALA A 15 10.06 40.41 33.96
N ASP A 16 11.39 40.25 33.94
CA ASP A 16 12.12 39.54 32.89
C ASP A 16 11.94 38.01 32.93
N SER A 17 11.67 37.41 34.10
CA SER A 17 11.41 35.96 34.21
C SER A 17 10.07 35.53 33.59
N ILE A 18 9.11 36.45 33.50
CA ILE A 18 7.82 36.25 32.80
C ILE A 18 8.01 36.33 31.27
N ARG A 19 9.13 36.91 30.82
CA ARG A 19 9.48 37.15 29.41
C ARG A 19 10.43 36.10 28.83
N GLU A 20 10.65 34.98 29.52
CA GLU A 20 11.22 33.77 28.90
C GLU A 20 10.14 33.11 28.02
N GLY A 21 9.86 33.76 26.89
CA GLY A 21 9.16 33.11 25.79
C GLY A 21 10.02 31.93 25.36
N THR A 22 9.71 30.74 25.87
CA THR A 22 10.32 29.48 25.47
C THR A 22 10.09 29.32 23.98
N SER A 23 11.07 29.78 23.19
CA SER A 23 11.06 29.70 21.74
C SER A 23 10.69 28.28 21.34
N LEU A 24 9.52 28.12 20.69
CA LEU A 24 8.98 26.83 20.24
C LEU A 24 10.03 26.03 19.46
N PHE A 25 10.90 26.72 18.72
CA PHE A 25 12.05 26.16 18.00
C PHE A 25 13.10 25.50 18.91
N LYS A 26 13.35 26.05 20.11
CA LYS A 26 14.31 25.48 21.08
C LYS A 26 13.74 24.21 21.72
N SER A 27 12.44 24.18 21.99
CA SER A 27 11.74 23.00 22.51
C SER A 27 11.66 21.87 21.46
N LEU A 28 11.39 22.22 20.19
CA LEU A 28 11.40 21.28 19.06
C LEU A 28 12.77 20.61 18.88
N ARG A 29 13.85 21.38 19.05
CA ARG A 29 15.23 20.88 18.91
C ARG A 29 15.63 19.93 20.05
N ASN A 30 15.21 20.22 21.27
CA ASN A 30 15.57 19.41 22.44
C ASN A 30 14.83 18.05 22.48
N ASN A 31 13.67 17.96 21.84
CA ASN A 31 12.86 16.73 21.73
C ASN A 31 12.85 16.12 20.32
N SER A 32 13.95 16.25 19.59
CA SER A 32 14.04 15.80 18.20
C SER A 32 13.83 14.30 18.01
N GLN A 33 14.13 13.46 19.01
CA GLN A 33 13.94 12.00 18.92
C GLN A 33 12.46 11.59 18.96
N SER A 34 11.67 12.12 19.90
CA SER A 34 10.25 11.78 20.04
C SER A 34 9.43 12.28 18.85
N ILE A 35 9.76 13.47 18.35
CA ILE A 35 9.11 14.06 17.16
C ILE A 35 9.35 13.17 15.93
N ARG A 36 10.59 12.68 15.74
CA ARG A 36 10.91 11.77 14.63
C ARG A 36 10.18 10.44 14.74
N GLN A 37 10.10 9.85 15.93
CA GLN A 37 9.33 8.62 16.13
C GLN A 37 7.84 8.82 15.83
N ALA A 38 7.27 9.95 16.25
CA ALA A 38 5.88 10.29 15.93
C ALA A 38 5.66 10.47 14.42
N LEU A 39 6.59 11.12 13.72
CA LEU A 39 6.55 11.25 12.25
C LEU A 39 6.62 9.89 11.57
N ALA A 40 7.56 9.04 11.98
CA ALA A 40 7.74 7.71 11.39
C ALA A 40 6.50 6.82 11.60
N VAL A 41 5.97 6.76 12.82
CA VAL A 41 4.78 5.96 13.15
C VAL A 41 3.55 6.48 12.40
N SER A 42 3.37 7.80 12.36
CA SER A 42 2.24 8.41 11.64
C SER A 42 2.35 8.18 10.14
N GLY A 43 3.56 8.28 9.57
CA GLY A 43 3.81 8.03 8.16
C GLY A 43 3.56 6.57 7.76
N VAL A 44 4.08 5.62 8.53
CA VAL A 44 3.83 4.17 8.32
C VAL A 44 2.35 3.84 8.51
N GLY A 45 1.73 4.38 9.56
CA GLY A 45 0.31 4.17 9.84
C GLY A 45 -0.57 4.67 8.70
N ALA A 46 -0.31 5.88 8.20
CA ALA A 46 -1.02 6.44 7.06
C ALA A 46 -0.80 5.62 5.77
N MET A 47 0.43 5.18 5.51
CA MET A 47 0.75 4.28 4.39
C MET A 47 -0.09 3.00 4.44
N VAL A 48 -0.09 2.29 5.58
CA VAL A 48 -0.83 1.04 5.75
C VAL A 48 -2.34 1.29 5.62
N LEU A 49 -2.86 2.30 6.30
CA LEU A 49 -4.29 2.63 6.27
C LEU A 49 -4.74 2.99 4.85
N GLY A 50 -3.98 3.82 4.14
CA GLY A 50 -4.30 4.22 2.77
C GLY A 50 -4.26 3.03 1.80
N LEU A 51 -3.31 2.11 1.96
CA LEU A 51 -3.24 0.88 1.15
C LEU A 51 -4.42 -0.06 1.41
N LEU A 52 -4.83 -0.19 2.68
CA LEU A 52 -6.02 -0.96 3.04
C LEU A 52 -7.29 -0.32 2.44
N ILE A 53 -7.43 0.99 2.51
CA ILE A 53 -8.57 1.68 1.89
C ILE A 53 -8.60 1.41 0.39
N TRP A 54 -7.46 1.52 -0.29
CA TRP A 54 -7.36 1.28 -1.73
C TRP A 54 -7.72 -0.15 -2.13
N ILE A 55 -7.28 -1.17 -1.37
CA ILE A 55 -7.57 -2.58 -1.67
C ILE A 55 -9.02 -2.95 -1.37
N PHE A 56 -9.56 -2.51 -0.23
CA PHE A 56 -10.83 -3.00 0.29
C PHE A 56 -12.05 -2.12 -0.07
N LEU A 57 -11.86 -0.81 -0.24
CA LEU A 57 -12.95 0.13 -0.52
C LEU A 57 -12.90 0.60 -1.98
N ARG A 58 -13.51 -0.19 -2.87
CA ARG A 58 -13.73 0.21 -4.26
C ARG A 58 -14.60 1.48 -4.29
N GLY A 59 -14.09 2.54 -4.93
CA GLY A 59 -14.75 3.86 -4.99
C GLY A 59 -14.14 4.95 -4.09
N LEU A 60 -13.20 4.61 -3.20
CA LEU A 60 -12.45 5.59 -2.39
C LEU A 60 -10.98 5.77 -2.85
N GLU A 61 -10.70 5.51 -4.12
CA GLU A 61 -9.34 5.54 -4.68
C GLU A 61 -8.68 6.92 -4.51
N GLY A 62 -9.40 8.00 -4.81
CA GLY A 62 -8.89 9.38 -4.65
C GLY A 62 -8.47 9.72 -3.21
N PRO A 63 -9.35 9.55 -2.22
CA PRO A 63 -8.98 9.70 -0.81
C PRO A 63 -7.86 8.76 -0.37
N ALA A 64 -7.87 7.49 -0.81
CA ALA A 64 -6.82 6.52 -0.49
C ALA A 64 -5.44 7.01 -0.96
N PHE A 65 -5.33 7.47 -2.21
CA PHE A 65 -4.09 8.03 -2.74
C PHE A 65 -3.63 9.27 -1.97
N THR A 66 -4.55 10.12 -1.52
CA THR A 66 -4.22 11.28 -0.67
C THR A 66 -3.60 10.82 0.65
N VAL A 67 -4.20 9.85 1.33
CA VAL A 67 -3.70 9.33 2.61
C VAL A 67 -2.32 8.68 2.44
N VAL A 68 -2.16 7.86 1.40
CA VAL A 68 -0.85 7.27 1.04
C VAL A 68 0.17 8.37 0.75
N GLY A 69 -0.20 9.39 -0.01
CA GLY A 69 0.67 10.53 -0.35
C GLY A 69 1.13 11.33 0.86
N VAL A 70 0.22 11.59 1.80
CA VAL A 70 0.56 12.25 3.09
C VAL A 70 1.50 11.36 3.91
N GLY A 71 1.20 10.06 4.03
CA GLY A 71 2.05 9.11 4.73
C GLY A 71 3.47 9.06 4.14
N PHE A 72 3.56 8.99 2.81
CA PHE A 72 4.84 9.05 2.10
C PHE A 72 5.59 10.36 2.37
N GLY A 73 4.90 11.50 2.30
CA GLY A 73 5.49 12.81 2.59
C GLY A 73 6.10 12.89 3.99
N LEU A 74 5.39 12.38 5.01
CA LEU A 74 5.90 12.32 6.38
C LEU A 74 7.18 11.47 6.49
N LEU A 75 7.23 10.33 5.80
CA LEU A 75 8.42 9.46 5.78
C LEU A 75 9.59 10.11 5.04
N VAL A 76 9.34 10.82 3.94
CA VAL A 76 10.38 11.59 3.23
C VAL A 76 10.94 12.68 4.13
N ILE A 77 10.09 13.41 4.85
CA ILE A 77 10.53 14.46 5.79
C ILE A 77 11.41 13.84 6.89
N ASP A 78 10.98 12.74 7.52
CA ASP A 78 11.81 12.05 8.53
C ASP A 78 13.13 11.52 7.94
N ALA A 79 13.11 11.00 6.71
CA ALA A 79 14.30 10.53 6.02
C ALA A 79 15.30 11.65 5.72
N VAL A 80 14.82 12.83 5.31
CA VAL A 80 15.65 14.02 5.06
C VAL A 80 16.26 14.53 6.36
N ILE A 81 15.48 14.60 7.45
CA ILE A 81 15.99 14.98 8.78
C ILE A 81 17.07 13.99 9.26
N SER A 82 16.93 12.71 8.91
CA SER A 82 17.78 11.63 9.37
C SER A 82 18.76 11.08 8.33
N LEU A 83 19.15 11.92 7.36
CA LEU A 83 19.92 11.51 6.18
C LEU A 83 21.16 10.66 6.48
N ALA A 84 21.91 10.98 7.54
CA ALA A 84 23.07 10.18 7.95
C ALA A 84 22.68 8.77 8.42
N THR A 85 21.60 8.66 9.20
CA THR A 85 21.07 7.37 9.69
C THR A 85 20.50 6.56 8.53
N VAL A 86 19.74 7.19 7.63
CA VAL A 86 19.19 6.53 6.43
C VAL A 86 20.31 6.05 5.51
N ARG A 87 21.31 6.90 5.23
CA ARG A 87 22.46 6.52 4.41
C ARG A 87 23.22 5.34 5.01
N GLN A 88 23.43 5.32 6.33
CA GLN A 88 24.08 4.20 7.00
C GLN A 88 23.20 2.94 7.02
N ALA A 89 21.88 3.10 7.12
CA ALA A 89 20.92 1.99 7.06
C ALA A 89 20.85 1.37 5.65
N VAL A 90 20.94 2.16 4.58
CA VAL A 90 20.86 1.70 3.19
C VAL A 90 22.22 1.24 2.65
N PHE A 91 23.28 2.02 2.86
CA PHE A 91 24.62 1.75 2.28
C PHE A 91 25.63 1.16 3.27
N GLY A 92 25.29 1.06 4.56
CA GLY A 92 26.14 0.44 5.56
C GLY A 92 26.12 -1.09 5.51
N ARG A 93 26.89 -1.74 6.40
CA ARG A 93 26.98 -3.22 6.48
C ARG A 93 25.62 -3.91 6.64
N ARG A 94 24.70 -3.31 7.41
CA ARG A 94 23.34 -3.84 7.60
C ARG A 94 22.46 -3.64 6.37
N GLY A 95 22.63 -2.53 5.65
CA GLY A 95 21.90 -2.20 4.44
C GLY A 95 22.21 -3.09 3.25
N ARG A 96 23.45 -3.58 3.13
CA ARG A 96 23.84 -4.50 2.04
C ARG A 96 23.00 -5.78 2.02
N TYR A 97 22.66 -6.33 3.19
CA TYR A 97 21.77 -7.49 3.28
C TYR A 97 20.33 -7.13 2.92
N GLY A 98 19.82 -6.01 3.44
CA GLY A 98 18.46 -5.53 3.14
C GLY A 98 18.27 -5.15 1.67
N PHE A 99 19.31 -4.62 1.02
CA PHE A 99 19.27 -4.23 -0.39
C PHE A 99 19.19 -5.44 -1.32
N ASN A 100 19.93 -6.51 -1.02
CA ASN A 100 19.81 -7.76 -1.79
C ASN A 100 18.41 -8.36 -1.63
N THR A 101 17.86 -8.39 -0.41
CA THR A 101 16.48 -8.82 -0.18
C THR A 101 15.47 -7.95 -0.92
N ALA A 102 15.67 -6.62 -0.95
CA ALA A 102 14.81 -5.70 -1.68
C ALA A 102 14.85 -5.95 -3.19
N ILE A 103 16.03 -6.18 -3.77
CA ILE A 103 16.17 -6.56 -5.18
C ILE A 103 15.41 -7.86 -5.46
N VAL A 104 15.65 -8.91 -4.66
CA VAL A 104 14.96 -10.20 -4.82
C VAL A 104 13.44 -10.02 -4.71
N PHE A 105 12.96 -9.20 -3.77
CA PHE A 105 11.53 -8.90 -3.63
C PHE A 105 10.96 -8.13 -4.83
N ILE A 106 11.68 -7.14 -5.36
CA ILE A 106 11.29 -6.39 -6.57
C ILE A 106 11.22 -7.32 -7.78
N VAL A 107 12.23 -8.19 -7.95
CA VAL A 107 12.25 -9.18 -9.03
C VAL A 107 11.08 -10.15 -8.89
N PHE A 108 10.81 -10.65 -7.68
CA PHE A 108 9.66 -11.49 -7.40
C PHE A 108 8.33 -10.79 -7.73
N LEU A 109 8.16 -9.53 -7.32
CA LEU A 109 6.99 -8.73 -7.66
C LEU A 109 6.84 -8.52 -9.18
N ALA A 110 7.93 -8.20 -9.87
CA ALA A 110 7.92 -8.04 -11.33
C ALA A 110 7.50 -9.34 -12.02
N ILE A 111 8.02 -10.49 -11.59
CA ILE A 111 7.60 -11.81 -12.08
C ILE A 111 6.11 -12.02 -11.81
N ALA A 112 5.63 -11.74 -10.60
CA ALA A 112 4.22 -11.88 -10.26
C ALA A 112 3.30 -11.01 -11.13
N VAL A 113 3.70 -9.77 -11.41
CA VAL A 113 2.97 -8.86 -12.30
C VAL A 113 2.98 -9.35 -13.75
N ILE A 114 4.14 -9.80 -14.26
CA ILE A 114 4.25 -10.34 -15.62
C ILE A 114 3.38 -11.59 -15.76
N ILE A 115 3.42 -12.50 -14.79
CA ILE A 115 2.56 -13.70 -14.77
C ILE A 115 1.09 -13.30 -14.72
N ASN A 116 0.71 -12.36 -13.85
CA ASN A 116 -0.67 -11.90 -13.75
C ASN A 116 -1.16 -11.29 -15.07
N PHE A 117 -0.36 -10.44 -15.69
CA PHE A 117 -0.67 -9.85 -17.00
C PHE A 117 -0.74 -10.90 -18.10
N ALA A 118 0.21 -11.84 -18.16
CA ALA A 118 0.21 -12.92 -19.14
C ALA A 118 -1.00 -13.83 -18.98
N LEU A 119 -1.39 -14.15 -17.74
CA LEU A 119 -2.60 -14.93 -17.43
C LEU A 119 -3.85 -14.15 -17.83
N TYR A 120 -3.98 -12.88 -17.44
CA TYR A 120 -5.09 -12.03 -17.86
C TYR A 120 -5.25 -12.03 -19.38
N GLN A 121 -4.14 -11.81 -20.10
CA GLN A 121 -4.16 -11.79 -21.55
C GLN A 121 -4.46 -13.16 -22.18
N ALA A 122 -4.07 -14.26 -21.54
CA ALA A 122 -4.34 -15.61 -22.01
C ALA A 122 -5.79 -16.04 -21.74
N LEU A 123 -6.37 -15.63 -20.60
CA LEU A 123 -7.76 -15.92 -20.24
C LEU A 123 -8.76 -15.13 -21.09
N ASP A 124 -8.43 -13.90 -21.48
CA ASP A 124 -9.28 -13.03 -22.31
C ASP A 124 -9.35 -13.47 -23.79
N ARG A 125 -8.57 -14.46 -24.23
CA ARG A 125 -8.64 -14.96 -25.61
C ARG A 125 -9.89 -15.80 -25.84
N PRO A 126 -10.49 -15.78 -27.05
CA PRO A 126 -11.55 -16.73 -27.40
C PRO A 126 -11.00 -18.16 -27.33
N ASN A 127 -11.63 -19.02 -26.52
CA ASN A 127 -11.23 -20.42 -26.26
C ASN A 127 -9.83 -20.58 -25.65
N PRO A 128 -9.61 -20.15 -24.39
CA PRO A 128 -8.33 -20.38 -23.72
C PRO A 128 -8.11 -21.88 -23.47
N PRO A 129 -6.83 -22.34 -23.40
CA PRO A 129 -6.49 -23.72 -23.09
C PRO A 129 -7.22 -24.27 -21.85
N GLY A 130 -7.66 -25.53 -21.90
CA GLY A 130 -8.46 -26.14 -20.83
C GLY A 130 -7.81 -26.11 -19.43
N TRP A 131 -6.47 -26.13 -19.35
CA TRP A 131 -5.74 -26.01 -18.08
C TRP A 131 -5.84 -24.61 -17.44
N LEU A 132 -6.18 -23.57 -18.21
CA LEU A 132 -6.43 -22.21 -17.69
C LEU A 132 -7.88 -22.04 -17.20
N ARG A 133 -8.83 -22.84 -17.70
CA ARG A 133 -10.24 -22.86 -17.26
C ARG A 133 -10.47 -24.00 -16.28
N THR A 134 -9.96 -23.84 -15.07
CA THR A 134 -10.25 -24.78 -13.98
C THR A 134 -11.47 -24.30 -13.19
N ASP A 135 -12.58 -25.03 -13.28
CA ASP A 135 -13.72 -24.82 -12.39
C ASP A 135 -13.37 -25.31 -10.98
N THR A 136 -13.26 -24.37 -10.04
CA THR A 136 -12.94 -24.63 -8.62
C THR A 136 -14.19 -24.87 -7.77
N THR A 137 -15.40 -24.84 -8.35
CA THR A 137 -16.61 -25.22 -7.61
C THR A 137 -16.61 -26.71 -7.30
N ALA A 138 -17.16 -27.06 -6.13
CA ALA A 138 -17.18 -28.44 -5.62
C ALA A 138 -17.85 -29.44 -6.59
N THR A 139 -18.75 -28.97 -7.46
CA THR A 139 -19.50 -29.78 -8.41
C THR A 139 -18.95 -29.77 -9.83
N LYS A 140 -17.95 -28.93 -10.15
CA LYS A 140 -17.41 -28.78 -11.53
C LYS A 140 -18.48 -28.56 -12.61
N GLN A 141 -19.59 -27.93 -12.23
CA GLN A 141 -20.80 -27.83 -13.04
C GLN A 141 -20.62 -27.01 -14.34
N PHE A 142 -19.52 -26.26 -14.47
CA PHE A 142 -19.22 -25.45 -15.66
C PHE A 142 -18.21 -26.12 -16.60
N LEU A 143 -17.78 -27.35 -16.32
CA LEU A 143 -16.98 -28.18 -17.22
C LEU A 143 -17.89 -29.10 -18.04
N LEU A 144 -17.57 -29.27 -19.32
CA LEU A 144 -18.25 -30.24 -20.17
C LEU A 144 -17.83 -31.64 -19.73
N GLU A 145 -18.81 -32.50 -19.43
CA GLU A 145 -18.55 -33.86 -18.99
C GLU A 145 -17.90 -34.67 -20.14
N GLU A 146 -16.91 -35.50 -19.81
CA GLU A 146 -16.13 -36.25 -20.80
C GLU A 146 -17.01 -37.18 -21.65
N GLN A 147 -18.11 -37.67 -21.08
CA GLN A 147 -19.13 -38.43 -21.78
C GLN A 147 -19.83 -37.63 -22.89
N VAL A 148 -20.09 -36.33 -22.67
CA VAL A 148 -20.71 -35.44 -23.67
C VAL A 148 -19.73 -35.16 -24.81
N VAL A 149 -18.46 -34.89 -24.49
CA VAL A 149 -17.39 -34.71 -25.49
C VAL A 149 -17.28 -35.94 -26.39
N ASN A 150 -17.16 -37.13 -25.79
CA ASN A 150 -17.05 -38.39 -26.52
C ASN A 150 -18.28 -38.68 -27.40
N THR A 151 -19.48 -38.32 -26.92
CA THR A 151 -20.72 -38.51 -27.70
C THR A 151 -20.76 -37.56 -28.90
N LEU A 152 -20.34 -36.30 -28.71
CA LEU A 152 -20.27 -35.31 -29.79
C LEU A 152 -19.22 -35.68 -30.85
N GLU A 153 -18.06 -36.21 -30.44
CA GLU A 153 -17.01 -36.66 -31.36
C GLU A 153 -17.44 -37.87 -32.21
N GLN A 154 -18.28 -38.74 -31.67
CA GLN A 154 -18.77 -39.93 -32.38
C GLN A 154 -19.97 -39.64 -33.30
N MET A 155 -20.52 -38.42 -33.25
CA MET A 155 -21.69 -38.05 -34.05
C MET A 155 -21.29 -37.77 -35.50
N LYS A 156 -21.84 -38.56 -36.43
CA LYS A 156 -21.53 -38.49 -37.86
C LYS A 156 -22.43 -37.53 -38.65
N GLU A 157 -23.56 -37.12 -38.07
CA GLU A 157 -24.52 -36.25 -38.72
C GLU A 157 -24.26 -34.78 -38.39
N PRO A 158 -24.37 -33.86 -39.38
CA PRO A 158 -24.12 -32.44 -39.18
C PRO A 158 -25.18 -31.81 -38.27
N VAL A 159 -24.74 -31.16 -37.20
CA VAL A 159 -25.62 -30.45 -36.25
C VAL A 159 -25.67 -28.98 -36.57
N LYS A 160 -26.88 -28.42 -36.66
CA LYS A 160 -27.08 -26.98 -36.75
C LYS A 160 -27.30 -26.41 -35.35
N ILE A 161 -26.37 -25.56 -34.91
CA ILE A 161 -26.46 -24.86 -33.62
C ILE A 161 -26.84 -23.40 -33.90
N THR A 162 -27.93 -22.94 -33.30
CA THR A 162 -28.34 -21.54 -33.30
C THR A 162 -28.09 -20.97 -31.92
N ALA A 163 -27.13 -20.05 -31.80
CA ALA A 163 -26.83 -19.36 -30.56
C ALA A 163 -27.35 -17.92 -30.61
N PHE A 164 -27.96 -17.46 -29.52
CA PHE A 164 -28.41 -16.08 -29.36
C PHE A 164 -27.45 -15.38 -28.40
N PHE A 165 -26.75 -14.37 -28.89
CA PHE A 165 -25.86 -13.54 -28.08
C PHE A 165 -26.51 -12.17 -27.88
N THR A 166 -26.36 -11.61 -26.69
CA THR A 166 -26.77 -10.22 -26.44
C THR A 166 -25.81 -9.30 -27.21
N GLY A 167 -26.34 -8.36 -28.01
CA GLY A 167 -25.51 -7.31 -28.60
C GLY A 167 -24.85 -6.49 -27.51
N ASP A 168 -23.57 -6.20 -27.67
CA ASP A 168 -22.77 -5.41 -26.73
C ASP A 168 -23.41 -4.02 -26.56
N THR A 169 -24.20 -3.86 -25.50
CA THR A 169 -25.05 -2.68 -25.28
C THR A 169 -24.22 -1.44 -24.93
N ALA A 170 -22.90 -1.58 -24.75
CA ALA A 170 -21.99 -0.47 -24.51
C ALA A 170 -21.64 0.33 -25.79
N ALA A 171 -21.81 -0.23 -26.99
CA ALA A 171 -21.47 0.45 -28.24
C ALA A 171 -22.59 1.37 -28.77
N ASP A 172 -23.84 1.14 -28.35
CA ASP A 172 -25.03 1.91 -28.77
C ASP A 172 -25.45 3.00 -27.76
N ALA A 173 -24.66 3.22 -26.71
CA ALA A 173 -24.93 4.22 -25.66
C ALA A 173 -24.07 5.50 -25.78
N ALA A 174 -23.40 5.72 -26.91
CA ALA A 174 -22.55 6.88 -27.19
C ALA A 174 -23.18 7.83 -28.22
#